data_AF-A0A9J9B9T6-F1
#
_entry.id   AF-A0A9J9B9T6-F1
#
_cell.length_a   1.000
_cell.length_b   1.000
_cell.length_c   1.000
_cell.angle_alpha   90.00
_cell.angle_beta   90.00
_cell.angle_gamma   90.00
#
_symmetry.space_group_name_H-M   'P 1'
#
loop_
_entity.id
_entity.type
_entity.pdbx_description
1 polymer ?
#
loop_
_entity_poly.entity_id
_entity_poly.type
_entity_poly.pdbx_seq_one_letter_code
_entity_poly.pdbx_strand_id
1 'polypeptide(L)'
;MSRNVYLHPKSGQIKLGQILLLAASIFCLSSCTTTPPKNISNICEIFFEKRDWFDAADDMTEKWGVPMHVPMAMMYQESSFRADALPPKDYVFFGLIPWGRVSSAYGYSQAKTPTWADYTRETGNGWASREDFDDAMDFMGWFISKTNKINRVSKWDAELQYLNYHEGWGGYKRKSYRKKRWLQKVAKTVKARSLRYATQLKGCRKELEKGWFMRLFT
;
A
#
# COMPACT_ATOMS: atom_id res chain seq x y z
N MET A 1 64.96 -44.26 6.73
CA MET A 1 64.40 -43.76 8.00
C MET A 1 63.24 -42.82 7.66
N SER A 2 62.04 -43.36 7.42
CA SER A 2 60.87 -42.57 7.01
C SER A 2 60.12 -42.09 8.26
N ARG A 3 60.02 -40.77 8.45
CA ARG A 3 59.18 -40.20 9.52
C ARG A 3 57.79 -39.92 8.95
N ASN A 4 56.80 -40.68 9.42
CA ASN A 4 55.39 -40.34 9.26
C ASN A 4 55.10 -39.02 9.99
N VAL A 5 54.65 -38.01 9.26
CA VAL A 5 54.09 -36.78 9.84
C VAL A 5 52.58 -36.97 9.92
N TYR A 6 52.08 -37.25 11.12
CA TYR A 6 50.65 -37.20 11.41
C TYR A 6 50.21 -35.73 11.43
N LEU A 7 49.37 -35.33 10.48
CA LEU A 7 48.64 -34.06 10.52
C LEU A 7 47.51 -34.18 11.55
N HIS A 8 47.66 -33.49 12.69
CA HIS A 8 46.55 -33.28 13.62
C HIS A 8 45.56 -32.27 13.02
N PRO A 9 44.26 -32.59 12.92
CA PRO A 9 43.27 -31.60 12.53
C PRO A 9 43.09 -30.59 13.69
N LYS A 10 43.33 -29.30 13.42
CA LYS A 10 42.96 -28.23 14.36
C LYS A 10 41.43 -28.16 14.40
N SER A 11 40.82 -28.63 15.49
CA SER A 11 39.40 -28.36 15.74
C SER A 11 39.23 -26.86 15.99
N GLY A 12 38.61 -26.16 15.06
CA GLY A 12 38.20 -24.77 15.25
C GLY A 12 37.10 -24.73 16.30
N GLN A 13 37.45 -24.46 17.57
CA GLN A 13 36.45 -24.21 18.60
C GLN A 13 35.75 -22.88 18.29
N ILE A 14 34.47 -22.94 17.92
CA ILE A 14 33.62 -21.77 17.76
C ILE A 14 33.51 -21.11 19.15
N LYS A 15 34.02 -19.89 19.29
CA LYS A 15 34.00 -19.19 20.58
C LYS A 15 32.55 -18.83 20.93
N LEU A 16 32.18 -18.90 22.21
CA LEU A 16 30.83 -18.56 22.70
C LEU A 16 30.36 -17.17 22.20
N GLY A 17 31.28 -16.20 22.08
CA GLY A 17 30.98 -14.88 21.52
C GLY A 17 30.59 -14.90 20.03
N GLN A 18 31.14 -15.83 19.22
CA GLN A 18 30.74 -16.01 17.83
C GLN A 18 29.35 -16.65 17.73
N ILE A 19 29.01 -17.56 18.65
CA ILE A 19 27.68 -18.18 18.74
C ILE A 19 26.65 -17.11 19.14
N LEU A 20 26.96 -16.23 20.09
CA LEU A 20 26.09 -15.14 20.52
C LEU A 20 25.87 -14.09 19.42
N LEU A 21 26.92 -13.74 18.66
CA LEU A 21 26.82 -12.85 17.50
C LEU A 21 25.95 -13.46 16.39
N LEU A 22 26.15 -14.75 16.08
CA LEU A 22 25.31 -15.48 15.11
C LEU A 22 23.85 -15.55 15.58
N ALA A 23 23.60 -15.86 16.85
CA ALA A 23 22.26 -15.91 17.43
C ALA A 23 21.57 -14.53 17.41
N ALA A 24 22.29 -13.45 17.72
CA ALA A 24 21.78 -12.09 17.64
C ALA A 24 21.45 -11.69 16.19
N SER A 25 22.29 -12.07 15.22
CA SER A 25 22.03 -11.83 13.81
C SER A 25 20.84 -12.62 13.26
N ILE A 26 20.58 -13.83 13.78
CA ILE A 26 19.38 -14.62 13.42
C ILE A 26 18.12 -14.00 14.04
N PHE A 27 18.18 -13.44 15.25
CA PHE A 27 17.05 -12.73 15.85
C PHE A 27 16.67 -11.44 15.11
N CYS A 28 17.65 -10.76 14.49
CA CYS A 28 17.42 -9.56 13.70
C CYS A 28 16.77 -9.83 12.33
N LEU A 29 16.73 -11.09 11.87
CA LEU A 29 16.12 -11.49 10.59
C LEU A 29 14.62 -11.79 10.70
N SER A 30 13.97 -11.34 11.78
CA SER A 30 12.52 -11.35 11.91
C SER A 30 11.92 -10.38 10.87
N SER A 31 11.75 -10.81 9.63
CA SER A 31 11.01 -10.05 8.62
C SER A 31 9.55 -9.95 9.07
N CYS A 32 9.16 -8.77 9.57
CA CYS A 32 7.76 -8.42 9.73
C CYS A 32 7.13 -8.32 8.33
N THR A 33 6.53 -9.41 7.85
CA THR A 33 5.67 -9.35 6.68
C THR A 33 4.30 -8.81 7.08
N THR A 34 3.92 -7.65 6.52
CA THR A 34 2.60 -7.08 6.77
C THR A 34 1.55 -7.90 6.03
N THR A 35 0.79 -8.70 6.78
CA THR A 35 -0.31 -9.47 6.20
C THR A 35 -1.50 -8.55 5.87
N PRO A 36 -2.23 -8.79 4.76
CA PRO A 36 -3.49 -8.13 4.50
C PRO A 36 -4.50 -8.35 5.64
N PRO A 37 -5.44 -7.41 5.88
CA PRO A 37 -6.48 -7.57 6.89
C PRO A 37 -7.36 -8.79 6.60
N LYS A 38 -7.88 -9.44 7.65
CA LYS A 38 -8.70 -10.65 7.48
C LYS A 38 -10.03 -10.37 6.79
N ASN A 39 -10.71 -9.30 7.21
CA ASN A 39 -11.98 -8.88 6.63
C ASN A 39 -11.86 -7.53 5.94
N ILE A 40 -11.33 -7.55 4.72
CA ILE A 40 -11.18 -6.36 3.90
C ILE A 40 -12.52 -5.71 3.50
N SER A 41 -13.67 -6.34 3.74
CA SER A 41 -14.99 -5.78 3.39
C SER A 41 -15.56 -4.82 4.45
N ASN A 42 -14.97 -4.78 5.65
CA ASN A 42 -15.38 -3.96 6.79
C ASN A 42 -14.24 -3.05 7.26
N ILE A 43 -14.39 -1.73 7.06
CA ILE A 43 -13.32 -0.77 7.41
C ILE A 43 -13.05 -0.67 8.90
N CYS A 44 -14.06 -0.91 9.76
CA CYS A 44 -13.85 -0.92 11.20
C CYS A 44 -12.97 -2.09 11.61
N GLU A 45 -13.22 -3.29 11.06
CA GLU A 45 -12.39 -4.47 11.33
C GLU A 45 -10.97 -4.28 10.81
N ILE A 46 -10.79 -3.66 9.63
CA ILE A 46 -9.46 -3.30 9.11
C ILE A 46 -8.71 -2.41 10.10
N PHE A 47 -9.32 -1.32 10.55
CA PHE A 47 -8.66 -0.36 11.44
C PHE A 47 -8.52 -0.83 12.88
N PHE A 48 -9.37 -1.75 13.35
CA PHE A 48 -9.14 -2.41 14.64
C PHE A 48 -7.99 -3.41 14.58
N GLU A 49 -7.83 -4.13 13.46
CA GLU A 49 -6.73 -5.06 13.23
C GLU A 49 -5.40 -4.32 12.98
N LYS A 50 -5.45 -3.22 12.22
CA LYS A 50 -4.31 -2.40 11.79
C LYS A 50 -4.53 -0.95 12.27
N ARG A 51 -4.29 -0.71 13.57
CA ARG A 51 -4.53 0.60 14.22
C ARG A 51 -3.66 1.71 13.62
N ASP A 52 -2.40 1.38 13.34
CA ASP A 52 -1.46 2.24 12.61
C ASP A 52 -1.99 2.70 11.25
N TRP A 53 -2.79 1.88 10.57
CA TRP A 53 -3.43 2.27 9.30
C TRP A 53 -4.55 3.28 9.48
N PHE A 54 -5.21 3.30 10.65
CA PHE A 54 -6.17 4.35 10.97
C PHE A 54 -5.46 5.68 11.17
N ASP A 55 -4.37 5.66 11.94
CA ASP A 55 -3.55 6.86 12.21
C ASP A 55 -3.04 7.46 10.89
N ALA A 56 -2.44 6.64 10.02
CA ALA A 56 -2.01 7.06 8.67
C ALA A 56 -3.16 7.63 7.81
N ALA A 57 -4.35 7.02 7.88
CA ALA A 57 -5.51 7.52 7.16
C ALA A 57 -6.03 8.86 7.74
N ASP A 58 -5.85 9.10 9.04
CA ASP A 58 -6.27 10.34 9.70
C ASP A 58 -5.28 11.46 9.38
N ASP A 59 -3.98 11.20 9.47
CA ASP A 59 -2.92 12.12 9.04
C ASP A 59 -3.09 12.54 7.58
N MET A 60 -3.37 11.58 6.68
CA MET A 60 -3.72 11.85 5.29
C MET A 60 -4.97 12.73 5.16
N THR A 61 -5.99 12.47 5.98
CA THR A 61 -7.25 13.24 5.99
C THR A 61 -7.01 14.67 6.46
N GLU A 62 -6.23 14.89 7.52
CA GLU A 62 -5.88 16.21 8.02
C GLU A 62 -5.05 17.00 7.00
N LYS A 63 -4.01 16.37 6.46
CA LYS A 63 -3.09 16.99 5.51
C LYS A 63 -3.74 17.34 4.18
N TRP A 64 -4.57 16.45 3.63
CA TRP A 64 -5.11 16.60 2.27
C TRP A 64 -6.59 16.95 2.24
N GLY A 65 -7.33 16.90 3.36
CA GLY A 65 -8.77 17.09 3.41
C GLY A 65 -9.55 16.05 2.59
N VAL A 66 -9.00 14.83 2.47
CA VAL A 66 -9.58 13.72 1.70
C VAL A 66 -10.24 12.75 2.68
N PRO A 67 -11.50 12.35 2.50
CA PRO A 67 -12.16 11.44 3.43
C PRO A 67 -11.59 10.01 3.32
N MET A 68 -11.02 9.47 4.40
CA MET A 68 -10.39 8.13 4.52
C MET A 68 -11.07 7.01 3.70
N HIS A 69 -12.40 6.96 3.73
CA HIS A 69 -13.17 5.89 3.09
C HIS A 69 -13.01 5.85 1.56
N VAL A 70 -12.67 6.97 0.91
CA VAL A 70 -12.44 7.05 -0.53
C VAL A 70 -11.14 6.35 -0.94
N PRO A 71 -9.94 6.77 -0.47
CA PRO A 71 -8.70 6.08 -0.79
C PRO A 71 -8.70 4.63 -0.28
N MET A 72 -9.31 4.32 0.86
CA MET A 72 -9.47 2.92 1.31
C MET A 72 -10.25 2.06 0.32
N ALA A 73 -11.35 2.56 -0.24
CA ALA A 73 -12.14 1.83 -1.23
C ALA A 73 -11.42 1.66 -2.57
N MET A 74 -10.60 2.64 -2.95
CA MET A 74 -9.74 2.59 -4.13
C MET A 74 -8.59 1.60 -3.91
N MET A 75 -7.90 1.66 -2.77
CA MET A 75 -6.79 0.76 -2.42
C MET A 75 -7.23 -0.71 -2.37
N TYR A 76 -8.42 -0.99 -1.84
CA TYR A 76 -9.04 -2.31 -1.97
C TYR A 76 -9.08 -2.76 -3.43
N GLN A 77 -9.54 -1.88 -4.33
CA GLN A 77 -9.72 -2.23 -5.74
C GLN A 77 -8.39 -2.45 -6.47
N GLU A 78 -7.36 -1.68 -6.09
CA GLU A 78 -6.05 -1.69 -6.73
C GLU A 78 -5.19 -2.89 -6.26
N SER A 79 -5.13 -3.16 -4.96
CA SER A 79 -4.20 -4.15 -4.40
C SER A 79 -4.86 -5.21 -3.52
N SER A 80 -6.12 -5.03 -3.14
CA SER A 80 -6.76 -5.76 -2.03
C SER A 80 -5.94 -5.66 -0.74
N PHE A 81 -5.31 -4.51 -0.50
CA PHE A 81 -4.43 -4.25 0.64
C PHE A 81 -3.21 -5.17 0.72
N ARG A 82 -2.62 -5.50 -0.44
CA ARG A 82 -1.36 -6.27 -0.53
C ARG A 82 -0.19 -5.33 -0.80
N ALA A 83 0.80 -5.35 0.09
CA ALA A 83 2.02 -4.54 0.01
C ALA A 83 2.88 -4.86 -1.22
N ASP A 84 2.84 -6.10 -1.71
CA ASP A 84 3.62 -6.62 -2.83
C ASP A 84 2.77 -6.86 -4.09
N ALA A 85 1.61 -6.20 -4.18
CA ALA A 85 0.73 -6.33 -5.34
C ALA A 85 1.49 -5.92 -6.62
N LEU A 86 1.59 -6.86 -7.57
CA LEU A 86 2.27 -6.65 -8.84
C LEU A 86 1.30 -6.84 -10.02
N PRO A 87 1.38 -6.01 -11.07
CA PRO A 87 0.54 -6.12 -12.25
C PRO A 87 0.86 -7.42 -13.01
N PRO A 88 -0.02 -7.91 -13.89
CA PRO A 88 0.26 -9.11 -14.67
C PRO A 88 1.55 -8.98 -15.49
N LYS A 89 2.21 -10.11 -15.73
CA LYS A 89 3.39 -10.16 -16.61
C LYS A 89 2.97 -9.87 -18.04
N ASP A 90 3.82 -9.16 -18.78
CA ASP A 90 3.66 -9.05 -20.23
C ASP A 90 4.31 -10.27 -20.90
N TYR A 91 3.83 -10.67 -22.07
CA TYR A 91 4.33 -11.85 -22.78
C TYR A 91 4.63 -11.51 -24.24
N VAL A 92 5.86 -11.81 -24.67
CA VAL A 92 6.31 -11.71 -26.06
C VAL A 92 6.31 -13.10 -26.71
N PHE A 93 6.46 -13.15 -28.04
CA PHE A 93 6.46 -14.40 -28.82
C PHE A 93 5.15 -15.21 -28.67
N PHE A 94 4.04 -14.65 -29.16
CA PHE A 94 2.70 -15.26 -29.14
C PHE A 94 2.21 -15.71 -27.75
N GLY A 95 2.65 -15.05 -26.67
CA GLY A 95 2.24 -15.37 -25.31
C GLY A 95 3.11 -16.41 -24.58
N LEU A 96 4.23 -16.84 -25.17
CA LEU A 96 5.07 -17.92 -24.63
C LEU A 96 6.21 -17.45 -23.72
N ILE A 97 6.76 -16.24 -23.93
CA ILE A 97 7.94 -15.76 -23.20
C ILE A 97 7.55 -14.57 -22.32
N PRO A 98 7.56 -14.69 -20.97
CA PRO A 98 7.27 -13.57 -20.09
C PRO A 98 8.37 -12.50 -20.21
N TRP A 99 8.00 -11.28 -20.59
CA TRP A 99 8.91 -10.15 -20.76
C TRP A 99 8.47 -8.98 -19.86
N GLY A 100 9.02 -8.91 -18.65
CA GLY A 100 8.67 -7.85 -17.72
C GLY A 100 7.19 -7.86 -17.30
N ARG A 101 6.71 -6.70 -16.85
CA ARG A 101 5.34 -6.48 -16.36
C ARG A 101 4.62 -5.49 -17.28
N VAL A 102 3.31 -5.64 -17.46
CA VAL A 102 2.52 -4.74 -18.33
C VAL A 102 2.48 -3.28 -17.86
N SER A 103 2.94 -3.02 -16.64
CA SER A 103 2.97 -1.70 -16.00
C SER A 103 4.06 -1.65 -14.93
N SER A 104 4.55 -0.45 -14.63
CA SER A 104 5.45 -0.16 -13.50
C SER A 104 4.70 0.12 -12.18
N ALA A 105 3.37 -0.02 -12.18
CA ALA A 105 2.54 0.02 -10.98
C ALA A 105 2.94 -1.12 -10.03
N TYR A 106 2.97 -0.86 -8.72
CA TYR A 106 3.07 -1.90 -7.70
C TYR A 106 2.65 -1.39 -6.31
N GLY A 107 2.56 -2.33 -5.37
CA GLY A 107 2.28 -2.09 -3.96
C GLY A 107 0.84 -1.68 -3.67
N TYR A 108 0.62 -1.12 -2.48
CA TYR A 108 -0.72 -0.76 -1.99
C TYR A 108 -1.47 0.16 -2.96
N SER A 109 -0.78 1.20 -3.44
CA SER A 109 -1.35 2.24 -4.30
C SER A 109 -1.43 1.84 -5.77
N GLN A 110 -0.69 0.83 -6.23
CA GLN A 110 -0.50 0.56 -7.67
C GLN A 110 -0.05 1.81 -8.46
N ALA A 111 0.69 2.72 -7.82
CA ALA A 111 1.17 3.94 -8.47
C ALA A 111 2.29 3.63 -9.49
N LYS A 112 2.17 4.20 -10.69
CA LYS A 112 3.22 4.13 -11.71
C LYS A 112 4.45 4.95 -11.28
N THR A 113 5.63 4.49 -11.65
CA THR A 113 6.90 5.15 -11.28
C THR A 113 6.95 6.65 -11.56
N PRO A 114 6.51 7.17 -12.73
CA PRO A 114 6.52 8.62 -12.97
C PRO A 114 5.61 9.39 -12.01
N THR A 115 4.40 8.88 -11.75
CA THR A 115 3.46 9.51 -10.82
C THR A 115 3.97 9.47 -9.38
N TRP A 116 4.62 8.37 -8.98
CA TRP A 116 5.26 8.26 -7.66
C TRP A 116 6.41 9.27 -7.51
N ALA A 117 7.24 9.44 -8.54
CA ALA A 117 8.32 10.42 -8.54
C ALA A 117 7.80 11.87 -8.46
N ASP A 118 6.67 12.17 -9.09
CA ASP A 118 6.01 13.47 -8.94
C ASP A 118 5.53 13.69 -7.49
N TYR A 119 4.96 12.67 -6.87
CA TYR A 119 4.57 12.72 -5.47
C TYR A 119 5.76 12.98 -4.55
N THR A 120 6.81 12.14 -4.59
CA THR A 120 7.97 12.28 -3.67
C THR A 120 8.66 13.62 -3.83
N ARG A 121 8.73 14.15 -5.06
CA ARG A 121 9.28 15.48 -5.34
C ARG A 121 8.40 16.60 -4.79
N GLU A 122 7.07 16.51 -4.93
CA GLU A 122 6.15 17.56 -4.47
C GLU A 122 5.91 17.55 -2.96
N THR A 123 6.03 16.40 -2.30
CA THR A 123 5.84 16.26 -0.85
C THR A 123 7.15 16.32 -0.06
N GLY A 124 8.30 16.21 -0.74
CA GLY A 124 9.61 16.10 -0.09
C GLY A 124 9.88 14.74 0.55
N ASN A 125 8.99 13.76 0.37
CA ASN A 125 9.11 12.43 0.96
C ASN A 125 10.02 11.52 0.09
N GLY A 126 11.32 11.77 0.14
CA GLY A 126 12.32 11.05 -0.66
C GLY A 126 12.53 9.58 -0.29
N TRP A 127 12.07 9.17 0.90
CA TRP A 127 12.22 7.81 1.42
C TRP A 127 10.94 6.97 1.29
N ALA A 128 9.90 7.55 0.67
CA ALA A 128 8.59 6.92 0.57
C ALA A 128 8.62 5.59 -0.19
N SER A 129 7.93 4.58 0.34
CA SER A 129 7.76 3.28 -0.29
C SER A 129 6.32 3.01 -0.74
N ARG A 130 6.13 2.43 -1.92
CA ARG A 130 4.81 1.96 -2.40
C ARG A 130 4.28 0.75 -1.64
N GLU A 131 5.16 0.05 -0.94
CA GLU A 131 4.87 -1.14 -0.15
C GLU A 131 4.59 -0.78 1.31
N ASP A 132 4.85 0.46 1.72
CA ASP A 132 4.45 0.99 3.02
C ASP A 132 3.02 1.55 2.92
N PHE A 133 2.18 1.24 3.91
CA PHE A 133 0.77 1.63 3.88
C PHE A 133 0.59 3.13 4.08
N ASP A 134 1.36 3.75 4.99
CA ASP A 134 1.26 5.18 5.31
C ASP A 134 1.67 6.02 4.10
N ASP A 135 2.83 5.71 3.52
CA ASP A 135 3.30 6.37 2.29
C ASP A 135 2.32 6.19 1.12
N ALA A 136 1.74 5.00 0.97
CA ALA A 136 0.73 4.74 -0.06
C ALA A 136 -0.57 5.51 0.19
N MET A 137 -1.00 5.63 1.46
CA MET A 137 -2.18 6.39 1.84
C MET A 137 -1.96 7.89 1.60
N ASP A 138 -0.83 8.47 2.02
CA ASP A 138 -0.46 9.86 1.75
C ASP A 138 -0.40 10.15 0.25
N PHE A 139 0.20 9.25 -0.54
CA PHE A 139 0.21 9.34 -2.00
C PHE A 139 -1.20 9.42 -2.58
N MET A 140 -2.12 8.57 -2.13
CA MET A 140 -3.51 8.59 -2.61
C MET A 140 -4.22 9.89 -2.20
N GLY A 141 -3.97 10.40 -1.00
CA GLY A 141 -4.43 11.71 -0.53
C GLY A 141 -3.93 12.86 -1.41
N TRP A 142 -2.62 12.90 -1.68
CA TRP A 142 -2.00 13.85 -2.61
C TRP A 142 -2.63 13.77 -4.00
N PHE A 143 -2.80 12.56 -4.57
CA PHE A 143 -3.37 12.37 -5.89
C PHE A 143 -4.82 12.87 -5.97
N ILE A 144 -5.65 12.54 -4.98
CA ILE A 144 -7.04 13.00 -4.90
C ILE A 144 -7.11 14.53 -4.75
N SER A 145 -6.22 15.11 -3.94
CA SER A 145 -6.11 16.57 -3.78
C SER A 145 -5.74 17.26 -5.10
N LYS A 146 -4.77 16.71 -5.84
CA LYS A 146 -4.40 17.19 -7.19
C LYS A 146 -5.57 17.03 -8.17
N THR A 147 -6.28 15.90 -8.13
CA THR A 147 -7.47 15.67 -8.95
C THR A 147 -8.55 16.71 -8.70
N ASN A 148 -8.80 17.07 -7.44
CA ASN A 148 -9.72 18.14 -7.07
C ASN A 148 -9.28 19.50 -7.63
N LYS A 149 -7.99 19.83 -7.53
CA LYS A 149 -7.44 21.09 -8.08
C LYS A 149 -7.53 21.17 -9.61
N ILE A 150 -7.15 20.09 -10.31
CA ILE A 150 -7.00 20.05 -11.77
C ILE A 150 -8.34 19.86 -12.49
N ASN A 151 -9.12 18.87 -12.04
CA ASN A 151 -10.34 18.42 -12.73
C ASN A 151 -11.63 18.78 -11.96
N ARG A 152 -11.53 19.52 -10.85
CA ARG A 152 -12.68 20.00 -10.04
C ARG A 152 -13.60 18.88 -9.55
N VAL A 153 -13.08 17.66 -9.47
CA VAL A 153 -13.81 16.51 -8.92
C VAL A 153 -13.76 16.58 -7.39
N SER A 154 -14.92 16.39 -6.75
CA SER A 154 -15.00 16.36 -5.29
C SER A 154 -14.13 15.26 -4.70
N LYS A 155 -13.44 15.54 -3.59
CA LYS A 155 -12.64 14.53 -2.86
C LYS A 155 -13.52 13.40 -2.30
N TRP A 156 -14.82 13.63 -2.14
CA TRP A 156 -15.82 12.65 -1.68
C TRP A 156 -16.40 11.77 -2.80
N ASP A 157 -16.15 12.10 -4.08
CA ASP A 157 -16.71 11.35 -5.21
C ASP A 157 -15.78 10.21 -5.63
N ALA A 158 -15.86 9.08 -4.93
CA ALA A 158 -15.02 7.91 -5.19
C ALA A 158 -15.10 7.38 -6.63
N GLU A 159 -16.25 7.51 -7.31
CA GLU A 159 -16.40 7.05 -8.71
C GLU A 159 -15.53 7.90 -9.63
N LEU A 160 -15.67 9.22 -9.57
CA LEU A 160 -14.91 10.13 -10.42
C LEU A 160 -13.43 10.19 -10.02
N GLN A 161 -13.11 10.07 -8.73
CA GLN A 161 -11.72 9.96 -8.27
C GLN A 161 -11.05 8.71 -8.85
N TYR A 162 -11.73 7.56 -8.83
CA TYR A 162 -11.21 6.32 -9.41
C TYR A 162 -10.99 6.42 -10.94
N LEU A 163 -11.92 7.07 -11.66
CA LEU A 163 -11.72 7.32 -13.10
C LEU A 163 -10.49 8.19 -13.39
N ASN A 164 -10.21 9.18 -12.53
CA ASN A 164 -8.99 9.99 -12.62
C ASN A 164 -7.74 9.18 -12.30
N TYR A 165 -7.81 8.34 -11.27
CA TYR A 165 -6.70 7.48 -10.85
C TYR A 165 -6.27 6.55 -11.97
N HIS A 166 -7.23 5.93 -12.64
CA HIS A 166 -6.97 4.97 -13.72
C HIS A 166 -6.52 5.64 -15.03
N GLU A 167 -7.17 6.73 -15.46
CA GLU A 167 -6.88 7.38 -16.74
C GLU A 167 -5.75 8.43 -16.67
N GLY A 168 -5.37 8.85 -15.45
CA GLY A 168 -4.61 10.08 -15.20
C GLY A 168 -5.44 11.34 -15.47
N TRP A 169 -4.99 12.49 -14.96
CA TRP A 169 -5.74 13.75 -15.05
C TRP A 169 -6.06 14.18 -16.48
N GLY A 170 -5.09 14.05 -17.41
CA GLY A 170 -5.29 14.39 -18.82
C GLY A 170 -6.20 13.42 -19.57
N GLY A 171 -6.09 12.12 -19.29
CA GLY A 171 -6.97 11.10 -19.88
C GLY A 171 -8.42 11.28 -19.44
N TYR A 172 -8.64 11.54 -18.14
CA TYR A 172 -9.95 11.87 -17.60
C TYR A 172 -10.54 13.14 -18.26
N LYS A 173 -9.75 14.21 -18.39
CA LYS A 173 -10.18 15.45 -19.06
C LYS A 173 -10.60 15.23 -20.51
N ARG A 174 -9.90 14.33 -21.23
CA ARG A 174 -10.27 13.87 -22.59
C ARG A 174 -11.39 12.84 -22.61
N LYS A 175 -11.92 12.44 -21.45
CA LYS A 175 -13.03 11.49 -21.27
C LYS A 175 -12.76 10.12 -21.90
N SER A 176 -11.50 9.65 -21.92
CA SER A 176 -11.13 8.36 -22.51
C SER A 176 -11.83 7.16 -21.86
N TYR A 177 -12.19 7.27 -20.58
CA TYR A 177 -12.99 6.27 -19.86
C TYR A 177 -14.36 6.00 -20.48
N ARG A 178 -14.93 6.93 -21.27
CA ARG A 178 -16.24 6.73 -21.92
C ARG A 178 -16.25 5.54 -22.89
N LYS A 179 -15.09 5.22 -23.48
CA LYS A 179 -14.92 4.07 -24.37
C LYS A 179 -14.67 2.76 -23.62
N LYS A 180 -14.39 2.81 -22.31
CA LYS A 180 -14.07 1.66 -21.46
C LYS A 180 -15.26 1.33 -20.55
N ARG A 181 -16.25 0.61 -21.08
CA ARG A 181 -17.44 0.20 -20.31
C ARG A 181 -17.09 -0.56 -19.03
N TRP A 182 -16.06 -1.40 -19.08
CA TRP A 182 -15.58 -2.14 -17.92
C TRP A 182 -15.10 -1.19 -16.80
N LEU A 183 -14.35 -0.13 -17.15
CA LEU A 183 -13.81 0.82 -16.18
C LEU A 183 -14.91 1.61 -15.47
N GLN A 184 -15.95 2.01 -16.21
CA GLN A 184 -17.12 2.66 -15.62
C GLN A 184 -17.85 1.75 -14.63
N LYS A 185 -17.95 0.46 -14.93
CA LYS A 185 -18.54 -0.52 -13.98
C LYS A 185 -17.67 -0.63 -12.72
N VAL A 186 -16.35 -0.73 -12.86
CA VAL A 186 -15.42 -0.80 -11.71
C VAL A 186 -15.50 0.47 -10.86
N ALA A 187 -15.53 1.66 -11.47
CA ALA A 187 -15.66 2.93 -10.75
C ALA A 187 -16.95 2.99 -9.90
N LYS A 188 -18.07 2.45 -10.42
CA LYS A 188 -19.32 2.31 -9.64
C LYS A 188 -19.17 1.33 -8.48
N THR A 189 -18.47 0.22 -8.67
CA THR A 189 -18.14 -0.73 -7.58
C THR A 189 -17.31 -0.05 -6.49
N VAL A 190 -16.31 0.77 -6.86
CA VAL A 190 -15.49 1.52 -5.90
C VAL A 190 -16.34 2.52 -5.12
N LYS A 191 -17.26 3.22 -5.77
CA LYS A 191 -18.21 4.12 -5.10
C LYS A 191 -19.12 3.38 -4.12
N ALA A 192 -19.70 2.25 -4.52
CA ALA A 192 -20.51 1.44 -3.62
C ALA A 192 -19.71 0.99 -2.38
N ARG A 193 -18.45 0.57 -2.58
CA ARG A 193 -17.54 0.21 -1.48
C ARG A 193 -17.23 1.40 -0.57
N SER A 194 -16.91 2.57 -1.15
CA SER A 194 -16.64 3.80 -0.39
C SER A 194 -17.84 4.20 0.47
N LEU A 195 -19.06 4.12 -0.05
CA LEU A 195 -20.27 4.42 0.72
C LEU A 195 -20.48 3.43 1.86
N ARG A 196 -20.25 2.14 1.64
CA ARG A 196 -20.29 1.13 2.71
C ARG A 196 -19.27 1.43 3.81
N TYR A 197 -18.03 1.74 3.43
CA TYR A 197 -16.99 2.13 4.38
C TYR A 197 -17.36 3.40 5.14
N ALA A 198 -17.89 4.43 4.45
CA ALA A 198 -18.34 5.65 5.11
C ALA A 198 -19.41 5.36 6.18
N THR A 199 -20.36 4.47 5.90
CA THR A 199 -21.39 4.06 6.87
C THR A 199 -20.80 3.29 8.04
N GLN A 200 -19.92 2.32 7.78
CA GLN A 200 -19.26 1.54 8.83
C GLN A 200 -18.42 2.44 9.75
N LEU A 201 -17.61 3.32 9.17
CA LEU A 201 -16.69 4.19 9.91
C LEU A 201 -17.42 5.08 10.93
N LYS A 202 -18.63 5.55 10.62
CA LYS A 202 -19.46 6.29 11.58
C LYS A 202 -19.73 5.52 12.87
N GLY A 203 -19.78 4.19 12.81
CA GLY A 203 -20.04 3.32 13.96
C GLY A 203 -18.82 3.03 14.84
N CYS A 204 -17.59 3.20 14.32
CA CYS A 204 -16.37 2.84 15.04
C CYS A 204 -15.36 3.98 15.20
N ARG A 205 -15.52 5.11 14.50
CA ARG A 205 -14.56 6.23 14.51
C ARG A 205 -14.20 6.70 15.91
N LYS A 206 -15.19 6.92 16.77
CA LYS A 206 -14.99 7.36 18.16
C LYS A 206 -14.11 6.38 18.97
N GLU A 207 -14.23 5.08 18.72
CA GLU A 207 -13.43 4.05 19.38
C GLU A 207 -12.02 3.92 18.78
N LEU A 208 -11.87 4.28 17.50
CA LEU A 208 -10.58 4.34 16.82
C LEU A 208 -9.75 5.52 17.31
N GLU A 209 -10.38 6.68 17.53
CA GLU A 209 -9.76 7.91 18.05
C GLU A 209 -9.30 7.82 19.52
N LYS A 210 -9.69 6.76 20.26
CA LYS A 210 -9.22 6.56 21.62
C LYS A 210 -7.73 6.18 21.62
N GLY A 211 -6.92 7.07 22.21
CA GLY A 211 -5.52 6.79 22.53
C GLY A 211 -5.35 5.51 23.38
N TRP A 212 -4.16 4.92 23.34
CA TRP A 212 -3.86 3.67 24.05
C TRP A 212 -4.20 3.72 25.55
N PHE A 213 -3.88 4.83 26.22
CA PHE A 213 -4.17 4.99 27.65
C PHE A 213 -5.68 4.90 27.96
N MET A 214 -6.52 5.60 27.21
CA MET A 214 -7.98 5.60 27.42
C MET A 214 -8.59 4.21 27.24
N ARG A 215 -8.01 3.38 26.37
CA ARG A 215 -8.46 2.00 26.12
C ARG A 215 -8.11 1.02 27.24
N LEU A 216 -7.12 1.32 28.09
CA LEU A 216 -6.79 0.47 29.23
C LEU A 216 -7.84 0.52 30.34
N PHE A 217 -8.68 1.56 30.36
CA PHE A 217 -9.64 1.82 31.43
C PHE A 217 -11.11 1.77 30.98
N THR A 218 -11.36 1.38 29.72
CA THR A 218 -12.70 1.20 29.14
C THR A 218 -12.82 -0.19 28.55
#